data_AF-A0AA95JZ40-F1
#
_entry.id   AF-A0AA95JZ40-F1
#
_cell.length_a   1.000
_cell.length_b   1.000
_cell.length_c   1.000
_cell.angle_alpha   90.00
_cell.angle_beta   90.00
_cell.angle_gamma   90.00
#
_symmetry.space_group_name_H-M   'P 1'
#
loop_
_entity.id
_entity.type
_entity.pdbx_description
1 polymer ?
#
loop_
_entity_poly.entity_id
_entity_poly.type
_entity_poly.pdbx_seq_one_letter_code
_entity_poly.pdbx_strand_id
1 'polypeptide(L)'
;MTPRQRRLHQQGLATVAAAPRKSWLGRFTPLTSIQGGWIKSLLTVWGECFGGKIRAQYRLGNCSRLWAGAKDSDWSESQMSRITDAIEQAREEGYRGPQAIIRAHTILWPVTLGEIIDKAEDEDDADFIEEVMLKTFKTDDPVYLVGMQFYTTRNKISDIARELQLVAPWLTNSEARKRVRWCLDIFRAKMFLAVRREIDERKE
;
A
#
# COMPACT_ATOMS: atom_id res chain seq x y z
N MET A 1 0.34 19.34 -7.84
CA MET A 1 -0.32 18.89 -9.07
C MET A 1 -0.28 19.99 -10.12
N THR A 2 0.23 19.68 -11.31
CA THR A 2 0.13 20.55 -12.49
C THR A 2 -1.31 20.58 -13.04
N PRO A 3 -1.70 21.56 -13.87
CA PRO A 3 -3.04 21.61 -14.48
C PRO A 3 -3.40 20.35 -15.26
N ARG A 4 -2.42 19.73 -15.94
CA ARG A 4 -2.59 18.46 -16.66
C ARG A 4 -2.89 17.30 -15.70
N GLN A 5 -2.13 17.18 -14.61
CA GLN A 5 -2.36 16.16 -13.58
C GLN A 5 -3.74 16.32 -12.93
N ARG A 6 -4.19 17.55 -12.68
CA ARG A 6 -5.51 17.82 -12.12
C ARG A 6 -6.64 17.35 -13.05
N ARG A 7 -6.52 17.58 -14.36
CA ARG A 7 -7.50 17.13 -15.35
C ARG A 7 -7.56 15.59 -15.40
N LEU A 8 -6.40 14.93 -15.44
CA LEU A 8 -6.33 13.46 -15.42
C LEU A 8 -6.95 12.89 -14.14
N HIS A 9 -6.67 13.51 -12.99
CA HIS A 9 -7.27 13.13 -11.71
C HIS A 9 -8.81 13.25 -11.74
N GLN A 10 -9.33 14.38 -12.23
CA GLN A 10 -10.78 14.59 -12.36
C GLN A 10 -11.43 13.61 -13.33
N GLN A 11 -10.78 13.31 -14.46
CA GLN A 11 -11.24 12.30 -15.41
C GLN A 11 -11.25 10.91 -14.78
N GLY A 12 -10.19 10.53 -14.07
CA GLY A 12 -10.12 9.29 -13.31
C GLY A 12 -11.25 9.17 -12.29
N LEU A 13 -11.50 10.22 -11.50
CA LEU A 13 -12.63 10.26 -10.56
C LEU A 13 -13.99 10.15 -11.27
N ALA A 14 -14.17 10.78 -12.42
CA ALA A 14 -15.39 10.65 -13.24
C ALA A 14 -15.60 9.20 -13.70
N THR A 15 -14.54 8.54 -14.17
CA THR A 15 -14.54 7.12 -14.55
C THR A 15 -14.91 6.25 -13.35
N VAL A 16 -14.31 6.49 -12.17
CA VAL A 16 -14.66 5.76 -10.94
C VAL A 16 -16.12 5.98 -10.55
N ALA A 17 -16.63 7.21 -10.67
CA ALA A 17 -18.01 7.53 -10.35
C ALA A 17 -19.01 6.81 -11.28
N ALA A 18 -18.70 6.73 -12.57
CA ALA A 18 -19.54 6.05 -13.56
C ALA A 18 -19.55 4.52 -13.42
N ALA A 19 -18.62 3.93 -12.66
CA ALA A 19 -18.50 2.48 -12.53
C ALA A 19 -19.76 1.83 -11.91
N PRO A 20 -20.48 0.95 -12.64
CA PRO A 20 -21.69 0.31 -12.11
C PRO A 20 -21.36 -0.86 -11.16
N ARG A 21 -20.21 -1.51 -11.35
CA ARG A 21 -19.76 -2.67 -10.55
C ARG A 21 -18.24 -2.69 -10.40
N LYS A 22 -17.74 -3.35 -9.35
CA LYS A 22 -16.30 -3.45 -9.04
C LYS A 22 -15.47 -3.97 -10.22
N SER A 23 -15.94 -5.02 -10.90
CA SER A 23 -15.23 -5.63 -12.04
C SER A 23 -15.10 -4.71 -13.26
N TRP A 24 -15.89 -3.64 -13.35
CA TRP A 24 -15.76 -2.63 -14.41
C TRP A 24 -14.48 -1.79 -14.24
N LEU A 25 -13.99 -1.63 -13.00
CA LEU A 25 -12.74 -0.94 -12.69
C LEU A 25 -11.50 -1.83 -12.86
N GLY A 26 -11.69 -3.11 -13.17
CA GLY A 26 -10.62 -4.08 -13.38
C GLY A 26 -10.94 -5.45 -12.81
N ARG A 27 -10.19 -6.45 -13.27
CA ARG A 27 -10.24 -7.81 -12.72
C ARG A 27 -9.80 -7.75 -11.25
N PHE A 28 -10.63 -8.31 -10.38
CA PHE A 28 -10.35 -8.38 -8.94
C PHE A 28 -10.10 -9.83 -8.54
N THR A 29 -8.90 -10.10 -8.03
CA THR A 29 -8.58 -11.33 -7.32
C THR A 29 -8.70 -11.04 -5.82
N PRO A 30 -9.65 -11.68 -5.10
CA PRO A 30 -9.76 -11.50 -3.67
C PRO A 30 -8.46 -11.93 -2.98
N LEU A 31 -7.93 -11.07 -2.12
CA LEU A 31 -6.83 -11.41 -1.22
C LEU A 31 -7.40 -12.01 0.06
N THR A 32 -6.66 -12.95 0.66
CA THR A 32 -6.95 -13.38 2.03
C THR A 32 -6.71 -12.23 3.01
N SER A 33 -7.23 -12.34 4.25
CA SER A 33 -7.01 -11.32 5.29
C SER A 33 -5.51 -11.04 5.50
N ILE A 34 -4.72 -12.11 5.51
CA ILE A 34 -3.26 -12.10 5.65
C ILE A 34 -2.60 -11.37 4.47
N GLN A 35 -2.89 -11.79 3.22
CA GLN A 35 -2.34 -11.17 2.03
C GLN A 35 -2.70 -9.68 1.93
N GLY A 36 -3.95 -9.34 2.25
CA GLY A 36 -4.46 -7.97 2.27
C GLY A 36 -3.82 -7.11 3.36
N GLY A 37 -3.57 -7.68 4.54
CA GLY A 37 -2.88 -7.03 5.65
C GLY A 37 -1.43 -6.70 5.30
N TRP A 38 -0.73 -7.67 4.71
CA TRP A 38 0.66 -7.54 4.29
C TRP A 38 0.84 -6.46 3.21
N ILE A 39 0.11 -6.52 2.09
CA ILE A 39 0.29 -5.51 1.04
C ILE A 39 -0.11 -4.11 1.52
N LYS A 40 -1.08 -4.03 2.45
CA LYS A 40 -1.48 -2.76 3.04
C LYS A 40 -0.36 -2.15 3.89
N SER A 41 0.43 -2.94 4.62
CA SER A 41 1.54 -2.40 5.41
C SER A 41 2.62 -1.81 4.50
N LEU A 42 3.04 -2.55 3.45
CA LEU A 42 4.02 -2.09 2.47
C LEU A 42 3.61 -0.79 1.78
N LEU A 43 2.37 -0.73 1.27
CA LEU A 43 1.84 0.47 0.63
C LEU A 43 1.72 1.66 1.60
N THR A 44 1.55 1.41 2.89
CA THR A 44 1.53 2.48 3.90
C THR A 44 2.93 3.07 4.10
N VAL A 45 3.95 2.22 4.22
CA VAL A 45 5.36 2.65 4.35
C VAL A 45 5.81 3.42 3.10
N TRP A 46 5.56 2.85 1.91
CA TRP A 46 5.82 3.54 0.64
C TRP A 46 5.10 4.91 0.57
N GLY A 47 3.82 4.96 0.94
CA GLY A 47 3.04 6.20 0.96
C GLY A 47 3.58 7.26 1.93
N GLU A 48 4.16 6.84 3.05
CA GLU A 48 4.83 7.74 4.00
C GLU A 48 6.15 8.30 3.44
N CYS A 49 6.93 7.48 2.71
CA CYS A 49 8.16 7.90 2.05
C CYS A 49 7.90 8.90 0.91
N PHE A 50 6.93 8.62 0.03
CA PHE A 50 6.67 9.41 -1.18
C PHE A 50 5.60 10.52 -1.00
N GLY A 51 4.77 10.46 0.06
CA GLY A 51 3.61 11.33 0.27
C GLY A 51 3.85 12.69 0.94
N GLY A 52 5.11 13.00 1.28
CA GLY A 52 5.59 14.34 1.57
C GLY A 52 4.72 15.21 2.50
N LYS A 53 4.74 14.96 3.82
CA LYS A 53 4.53 15.99 4.86
C LYS A 53 4.86 15.62 6.33
N ILE A 54 5.82 14.72 6.60
CA ILE A 54 6.63 14.76 7.82
C ILE A 54 8.07 14.44 7.44
N ARG A 55 8.88 15.49 7.27
CA ARG A 55 10.33 15.41 7.05
C ARG A 55 11.13 15.66 8.34
N ALA A 56 10.56 15.36 9.52
CA ALA A 56 11.17 15.71 10.82
C ALA A 56 11.19 14.58 11.86
N GLN A 57 10.64 13.40 11.57
CA GLN A 57 10.74 12.24 12.47
C GLN A 57 10.93 10.97 11.65
N TYR A 58 12.09 10.87 10.99
CA TYR A 58 12.80 9.59 10.82
C TYR A 58 13.21 9.06 12.21
N ARG A 59 12.22 8.82 13.08
CA ARG A 59 12.36 8.01 14.27
C ARG A 59 11.43 6.86 14.06
N LEU A 60 11.97 5.83 13.42
CA LEU A 60 11.60 4.43 13.43
C LEU A 60 12.50 3.79 12.37
N GLY A 61 13.77 3.64 12.72
CA GLY A 61 14.67 2.75 12.01
C GLY A 61 14.14 1.32 12.14
N ASN A 62 14.36 0.53 11.09
CA ASN A 62 14.01 -0.89 10.96
C ASN A 62 12.67 -1.19 10.26
N CYS A 63 12.38 -0.54 9.13
CA CYS A 63 11.44 -1.11 8.16
C CYS A 63 12.14 -1.99 7.10
N SER A 64 13.46 -1.88 6.92
CA SER A 64 14.32 -2.62 5.97
C SER A 64 14.35 -4.14 6.11
N ARG A 65 13.95 -4.70 7.26
CA ARG A 65 14.21 -6.12 7.56
C ARG A 65 13.07 -7.10 7.28
N LEU A 66 11.87 -6.61 6.94
CA LEU A 66 10.77 -7.53 6.55
C LEU A 66 11.08 -8.27 5.24
N TRP A 67 11.89 -7.67 4.37
CA TRP A 67 12.24 -8.19 3.05
C TRP A 67 13.54 -9.02 3.05
N ALA A 68 14.57 -8.58 3.79
CA ALA A 68 15.85 -9.28 3.89
C ALA A 68 15.70 -10.71 4.44
N GLY A 69 14.92 -10.91 5.51
CA GLY A 69 14.63 -12.25 6.05
C GLY A 69 13.75 -13.12 5.13
N ALA A 70 13.20 -12.53 4.08
CA ALA A 70 12.29 -13.16 3.14
C ALA A 70 12.96 -13.56 1.81
N LYS A 71 14.15 -13.00 1.51
CA LYS A 71 15.01 -13.49 0.43
C LYS A 71 15.52 -14.91 0.71
N ASP A 72 15.75 -15.25 1.98
CA ASP A 72 16.42 -16.49 2.40
C ASP A 72 15.49 -17.68 2.72
N SER A 73 14.17 -17.53 2.68
CA SER A 73 13.25 -18.62 3.03
C SER A 73 12.06 -18.77 2.09
N ASP A 74 11.63 -20.01 1.87
CA ASP A 74 10.42 -20.34 1.12
C ASP A 74 9.18 -19.71 1.77
N TRP A 75 8.54 -18.81 1.02
CA TRP A 75 7.36 -18.05 1.41
C TRP A 75 6.13 -18.95 1.47
N SER A 76 5.94 -19.63 2.60
CA SER A 76 4.74 -20.42 2.87
C SER A 76 3.64 -19.58 3.54
N GLU A 77 2.37 -20.00 3.38
CA GLU A 77 1.22 -19.34 4.05
C GLU A 77 1.41 -19.22 5.57
N SER A 78 2.18 -20.13 6.18
CA SER A 78 2.50 -20.10 7.60
C SER A 78 3.42 -18.93 7.98
N GLN A 79 4.35 -18.51 7.12
CA GLN A 79 5.19 -17.33 7.38
C GLN A 79 4.38 -16.04 7.26
N MET A 80 3.48 -15.96 6.28
CA MET A 80 2.59 -14.79 6.16
C MET A 80 1.65 -14.68 7.37
N SER A 81 1.19 -15.82 7.91
CA SER A 81 0.45 -15.86 9.18
C SER A 81 1.28 -15.31 10.33
N ARG A 82 2.52 -15.79 10.52
CA ARG A 82 3.41 -15.32 11.60
C ARG A 82 3.67 -13.81 11.54
N ILE A 83 3.85 -13.25 10.34
CA ILE A 83 4.00 -11.81 10.15
C ILE A 83 2.72 -11.06 10.57
N THR A 84 1.56 -11.60 10.21
CA THR A 84 0.27 -11.00 10.57
C THR A 84 0.05 -11.04 12.07
N ASP A 85 0.30 -12.18 12.71
CA ASP A 85 0.16 -12.40 14.15
C ASP A 85 1.07 -11.43 14.93
N ALA A 86 2.31 -11.23 14.48
CA ALA A 86 3.24 -10.30 15.10
C ALA A 86 2.79 -8.83 14.95
N ILE A 87 2.17 -8.46 13.82
CA ILE A 87 1.60 -7.11 13.62
C ILE A 87 0.35 -6.90 14.47
N GLU A 88 -0.49 -7.92 14.63
CA GLU A 88 -1.66 -7.86 15.51
C GLU A 88 -1.26 -7.76 16.97
N GLN A 89 -0.32 -8.59 17.41
CA GLN A 89 0.27 -8.54 18.74
C GLN A 89 0.87 -7.16 19.02
N ALA A 90 1.61 -6.59 18.07
CA ALA A 90 2.13 -5.23 18.21
C ALA A 90 1.03 -4.17 18.37
N ARG A 91 -0.13 -4.35 17.74
CA ARG A 91 -1.28 -3.44 17.91
C ARG A 91 -1.98 -3.62 19.25
N GLU A 92 -2.09 -4.86 19.74
CA GLU A 92 -2.63 -5.16 21.08
C GLU A 92 -1.76 -4.55 22.17
N GLU A 93 -0.45 -4.56 21.98
CA GLU A 93 0.52 -3.88 22.85
C GLU A 93 0.47 -2.34 22.74
N GLY A 94 -0.40 -1.79 21.90
CA GLY A 94 -0.66 -0.36 21.79
C GLY A 94 0.17 0.37 20.73
N TYR A 95 1.05 -0.34 20.01
CA TYR A 95 1.83 0.26 18.93
C TYR A 95 0.94 0.50 17.71
N ARG A 96 1.13 1.64 17.04
CA ARG A 96 0.33 2.04 15.87
C ARG A 96 1.22 2.47 14.72
N GLY A 97 0.73 2.26 13.49
CA GLY A 97 1.45 2.65 12.28
C GLY A 97 2.83 1.99 12.22
N PRO A 98 3.90 2.74 11.92
CA PRO A 98 5.26 2.19 11.80
C PRO A 98 5.79 1.57 13.11
N GLN A 99 5.33 2.01 14.28
CA GLN A 99 5.73 1.40 15.56
C GLN A 99 5.23 -0.03 15.69
N ALA A 100 4.06 -0.33 15.11
CA ALA A 100 3.53 -1.68 15.14
C ALA A 100 4.36 -2.62 14.26
N ILE A 101 4.89 -2.11 13.14
CA ILE A 101 5.76 -2.88 12.24
C ILE A 101 7.10 -3.16 12.91
N ILE A 102 7.70 -2.17 13.57
CA ILE A 102 8.97 -2.36 14.28
C ILE A 102 8.82 -3.29 15.46
N ARG A 103 7.72 -3.20 16.19
CA ARG A 103 7.45 -4.16 17.25
C ARG A 103 7.20 -5.57 16.69
N ALA A 104 6.43 -5.71 15.62
CA ALA A 104 6.23 -6.99 14.93
C ALA A 104 7.55 -7.58 14.44
N HIS A 105 8.42 -6.75 13.88
CA HIS A 105 9.77 -7.14 13.48
C HIS A 105 10.57 -7.66 14.67
N THR A 106 10.56 -6.93 15.80
CA THR A 106 11.28 -7.36 17.02
C THR A 106 10.75 -8.69 17.58
N ILE A 107 9.45 -8.97 17.39
CA ILE A 107 8.81 -10.24 17.77
C ILE A 107 9.29 -11.39 16.88
N LEU A 108 9.56 -11.11 15.61
CA LEU A 108 9.88 -12.12 14.60
C LEU A 108 11.39 -12.37 14.43
N TRP A 109 12.22 -11.33 14.53
CA TRP A 109 13.68 -11.38 14.30
C TRP A 109 14.43 -10.50 15.33
N PRO A 110 14.88 -11.07 16.47
CA PRO A 110 15.65 -10.33 17.47
C PRO A 110 17.04 -9.94 16.96
N VAL A 111 17.41 -8.68 17.21
CA VAL A 111 18.55 -7.93 16.65
C VAL A 111 19.94 -8.44 17.07
N THR A 112 20.91 -8.49 16.13
CA THR A 112 22.36 -8.66 16.44
C THR A 112 23.27 -7.73 15.61
N LEU A 113 24.40 -7.31 16.20
CA LEU A 113 25.35 -6.22 15.87
C LEU A 113 25.73 -5.89 14.40
N GLY A 114 25.30 -6.65 13.38
CA GLY A 114 25.47 -6.28 11.96
C GLY A 114 24.62 -5.07 11.52
N GLU A 115 23.66 -4.63 12.35
CA GLU A 115 22.56 -3.73 11.98
C GLU A 115 22.89 -2.23 11.82
N ILE A 116 24.17 -1.85 11.92
CA ILE A 116 24.60 -0.44 11.85
C ILE A 116 24.91 -0.02 10.40
N ILE A 117 25.02 -0.99 9.47
CA ILE A 117 25.37 -0.75 8.06
C ILE A 117 24.11 -0.44 7.19
N ASP A 118 22.90 -0.65 7.71
CA ASP A 118 21.63 -0.83 6.96
C ASP A 118 20.90 0.45 6.48
N LYS A 119 21.49 1.64 6.59
CA LYS A 119 20.79 2.88 6.20
C LYS A 119 20.54 3.01 4.68
N ALA A 120 21.26 2.22 3.87
CA ALA A 120 21.08 2.13 2.43
C ALA A 120 19.95 1.17 2.01
N GLU A 121 19.52 0.25 2.89
CA GLU A 121 18.54 -0.80 2.56
C GLU A 121 17.09 -0.35 2.78
N ASP A 122 16.84 0.66 3.62
CA ASP A 122 15.50 1.26 3.82
C ASP A 122 15.02 2.04 2.57
N GLU A 123 15.93 2.60 1.75
CA GLU A 123 15.61 3.25 0.48
C GLU A 123 15.24 2.22 -0.60
N ASP A 124 15.89 1.03 -0.57
CA ASP A 124 15.67 -0.05 -1.54
C ASP A 124 14.22 -0.60 -1.52
N ASP A 125 13.56 -0.71 -0.37
CA ASP A 125 12.21 -1.29 -0.28
C ASP A 125 11.11 -0.34 -0.80
N ALA A 126 11.23 0.95 -0.48
CA ALA A 126 10.29 1.94 -0.97
C ALA A 126 10.49 2.17 -2.48
N ASP A 127 11.74 2.16 -2.95
CA ASP A 127 12.09 2.23 -4.36
C ASP A 127 11.65 0.97 -5.11
N PHE A 128 11.74 -0.20 -4.50
CA PHE A 128 11.19 -1.44 -5.06
C PHE A 128 9.67 -1.38 -5.23
N ILE A 129 8.93 -0.92 -4.21
CA ILE A 129 7.48 -0.75 -4.34
C ILE A 129 7.13 0.28 -5.41
N GLU A 130 7.87 1.38 -5.50
CA GLU A 130 7.72 2.38 -6.57
C GLU A 130 7.99 1.75 -7.94
N GLU A 131 9.07 1.01 -8.11
CA GLU A 131 9.42 0.31 -9.35
C GLU A 131 8.31 -0.65 -9.79
N VAL A 132 7.87 -1.54 -8.88
CA VAL A 132 6.78 -2.49 -9.16
C VAL A 132 5.48 -1.74 -9.48
N MET A 133 5.20 -0.63 -8.80
CA MET A 133 4.00 0.16 -9.04
C MET A 133 4.02 0.81 -10.43
N LEU A 134 5.15 1.39 -10.84
CA LEU A 134 5.35 1.97 -12.17
C LEU A 134 5.27 0.92 -13.29
N LYS A 135 5.72 -0.32 -13.06
CA LYS A 135 5.53 -1.44 -13.99
C LYS A 135 4.07 -1.91 -14.06
N THR A 136 3.34 -1.83 -12.95
CA THR A 136 2.00 -2.43 -12.81
C THR A 136 0.89 -1.53 -13.30
N PHE A 137 1.01 -0.22 -13.09
CA PHE A 137 -0.07 0.74 -13.36
C PHE A 137 0.31 1.73 -14.45
N LYS A 138 -0.69 2.08 -15.26
CA LYS A 138 -0.62 3.26 -16.12
C LYS A 138 -0.96 4.49 -15.30
N THR A 139 -0.35 5.62 -15.63
CA THR A 139 -0.58 6.89 -14.92
C THR A 139 -2.00 7.44 -15.06
N ASP A 140 -2.76 6.97 -16.06
CA ASP A 140 -4.17 7.32 -16.30
C ASP A 140 -5.16 6.26 -15.74
N ASP A 141 -4.68 5.18 -15.12
CA ASP A 141 -5.55 4.17 -14.52
C ASP A 141 -6.32 4.81 -13.33
N PRO A 142 -7.66 4.83 -13.36
CA PRO A 142 -8.47 5.39 -12.27
C PRO A 142 -8.21 4.73 -10.91
N VAL A 143 -7.88 3.43 -10.90
CA VAL A 143 -7.53 2.68 -9.67
C VAL A 143 -6.19 3.16 -9.12
N TYR A 144 -5.21 3.43 -9.99
CA TYR A 144 -3.93 3.99 -9.62
C TYR A 144 -4.09 5.38 -9.02
N LEU A 145 -4.82 6.27 -9.69
CA LEU A 145 -5.05 7.64 -9.22
C LEU A 145 -5.67 7.69 -7.81
N VAL A 146 -6.68 6.85 -7.55
CA VAL A 146 -7.29 6.74 -6.22
C VAL A 146 -6.34 6.11 -5.20
N GLY A 147 -5.57 5.09 -5.61
CA GLY A 147 -4.57 4.43 -4.76
C GLY A 147 -3.46 5.40 -4.32
N MET A 148 -2.88 6.13 -5.27
CA MET A 148 -1.91 7.20 -5.04
C MET A 148 -2.47 8.21 -4.04
N GLN A 149 -3.65 8.76 -4.32
CA GLN A 149 -4.27 9.74 -3.44
C GLN A 149 -4.48 9.20 -2.02
N PHE A 150 -4.86 7.94 -1.86
CA PHE A 150 -5.10 7.36 -0.55
C PHE A 150 -3.82 7.11 0.25
N TYR A 151 -2.77 6.59 -0.39
CA TYR A 151 -1.56 6.17 0.30
C TYR A 151 -0.52 7.28 0.44
N THR A 152 -0.39 8.17 -0.55
CA THR A 152 0.59 9.26 -0.53
C THR A 152 0.03 10.55 0.05
N THR A 153 -1.20 10.55 0.55
CA THR A 153 -1.78 11.71 1.23
C THR A 153 -2.45 11.26 2.52
N ARG A 154 -2.89 12.22 3.36
CA ARG A 154 -3.68 11.90 4.57
C ARG A 154 -5.17 11.72 4.29
N ASN A 155 -5.57 11.62 3.02
CA ASN A 155 -6.96 11.53 2.65
C ASN A 155 -7.57 10.20 3.10
N LYS A 156 -8.67 10.29 3.83
CA LYS A 156 -9.50 9.15 4.16
C LYS A 156 -10.41 8.82 2.99
N ILE A 157 -11.01 7.63 3.01
CA ILE A 157 -12.04 7.22 2.05
C ILE A 157 -13.16 8.28 1.94
N SER A 158 -13.53 8.92 3.05
CA SER A 158 -14.53 9.99 3.07
C SER A 158 -14.08 11.25 2.33
N ASP A 159 -12.80 11.57 2.34
CA ASP A 159 -12.26 12.76 1.68
C ASP A 159 -12.26 12.54 0.16
N ILE A 160 -11.76 11.39 -0.29
CA ILE A 160 -11.79 10.99 -1.71
C ILE A 160 -13.23 10.84 -2.21
N ALA A 161 -14.13 10.29 -1.39
CA ALA A 161 -15.55 10.20 -1.73
C ALA A 161 -16.21 11.57 -1.91
N ARG A 162 -15.83 12.57 -1.10
CA ARG A 162 -16.32 13.95 -1.28
C ARG A 162 -15.81 14.54 -2.60
N GLU A 163 -14.54 14.34 -2.94
CA GLU A 163 -14.01 14.78 -4.24
C GLU A 163 -14.73 14.10 -5.41
N LEU A 164 -15.02 12.82 -5.28
CA LEU A 164 -15.76 12.07 -6.30
C LEU A 164 -17.19 12.61 -6.49
N GLN A 165 -17.85 13.06 -5.41
CA GLN A 165 -19.16 13.71 -5.50
C GLN A 165 -19.11 15.11 -6.14
N LEU A 166 -17.99 15.82 -6.08
CA LEU A 166 -17.84 17.09 -6.80
C LEU A 166 -17.88 16.90 -8.31
N VAL A 167 -17.38 15.76 -8.80
CA VAL A 167 -17.37 15.40 -10.23
C VAL A 167 -18.66 14.68 -10.63
N ALA A 168 -19.29 13.95 -9.71
CA ALA A 168 -20.55 13.25 -9.93
C ALA A 168 -21.57 13.57 -8.81
N PRO A 169 -22.25 14.73 -8.90
CA PRO A 169 -23.20 15.17 -7.86
C PRO A 169 -24.42 14.25 -7.69
N TRP A 170 -24.75 13.48 -8.74
CA TRP A 170 -25.83 12.49 -8.73
C TRP A 170 -25.51 11.26 -7.86
N LEU A 171 -24.27 11.09 -7.43
CA LEU A 171 -23.84 9.93 -6.67
C LEU A 171 -24.02 10.15 -5.17
N THR A 172 -24.68 9.20 -4.51
CA THR A 172 -24.85 9.26 -3.05
C THR A 172 -23.50 9.06 -2.34
N ASN A 173 -23.36 9.57 -1.11
CA ASN A 173 -22.09 9.47 -0.38
C ASN A 173 -21.71 8.00 -0.07
N SER A 174 -22.71 7.15 0.20
CA SER A 174 -22.51 5.71 0.44
C SER A 174 -21.96 5.01 -0.80
N GLU A 175 -22.50 5.32 -1.96
CA GLU A 175 -22.06 4.82 -3.26
C GLU A 175 -20.69 5.34 -3.68
N ALA A 176 -20.39 6.60 -3.37
CA ALA A 176 -19.07 7.19 -3.58
C ALA A 176 -18.00 6.46 -2.75
N ARG A 177 -18.25 6.28 -1.45
CA ARG A 177 -17.36 5.49 -0.56
C ARG A 177 -17.20 4.06 -1.04
N LYS A 178 -18.27 3.44 -1.57
CA LYS A 178 -18.24 2.08 -2.13
C LYS A 178 -17.28 1.97 -3.31
N ARG A 179 -17.32 2.93 -4.24
CA ARG A 179 -16.40 2.96 -5.40
C ARG A 179 -14.95 3.24 -5.02
N VAL A 180 -14.72 4.10 -4.03
CA VAL A 180 -13.37 4.30 -3.48
C VAL A 180 -12.85 2.99 -2.88
N ARG A 181 -13.66 2.26 -2.09
CA ARG A 181 -13.27 0.94 -1.57
C ARG A 181 -12.95 -0.06 -2.68
N TRP A 182 -13.76 -0.09 -3.74
CA TRP A 182 -13.48 -0.93 -4.90
C TRP A 182 -12.11 -0.65 -5.52
N CYS A 183 -11.76 0.62 -5.69
CA CYS A 183 -10.45 1.02 -6.21
C CYS A 183 -9.34 0.52 -5.28
N LEU A 184 -9.44 0.77 -3.97
CA LEU A 184 -8.40 0.37 -3.02
C LEU A 184 -8.21 -1.16 -2.95
N ASP A 185 -9.29 -1.92 -3.05
CA ASP A 185 -9.21 -3.39 -3.07
C ASP A 185 -8.52 -3.88 -4.34
N ILE A 186 -8.88 -3.33 -5.51
CA ILE A 186 -8.26 -3.71 -6.79
C ILE A 186 -6.79 -3.30 -6.80
N PHE A 187 -6.49 -2.10 -6.30
CA PHE A 187 -5.14 -1.58 -6.20
C PHE A 187 -4.24 -2.51 -5.37
N ARG A 188 -4.69 -2.86 -4.16
CA ARG A 188 -3.98 -3.81 -3.27
C ARG A 188 -3.82 -5.18 -3.90
N ALA A 189 -4.86 -5.72 -4.53
CA ALA A 189 -4.80 -7.02 -5.18
C ALA A 189 -3.78 -7.05 -6.32
N LYS A 190 -3.80 -6.02 -7.19
CA LYS A 190 -2.83 -5.90 -8.28
C LYS A 190 -1.40 -5.77 -7.75
N MET A 191 -1.18 -4.89 -6.77
CA MET A 191 0.14 -4.71 -6.16
C MET A 191 0.65 -5.98 -5.50
N PHE A 192 -0.20 -6.68 -4.75
CA PHE A 192 0.20 -7.94 -4.11
C PHE A 192 0.69 -8.96 -5.13
N LEU A 193 -0.07 -9.17 -6.21
CA LEU A 193 0.29 -10.14 -7.25
C LEU A 193 1.54 -9.71 -8.03
N ALA A 194 1.67 -8.42 -8.32
CA ALA A 194 2.83 -7.88 -9.04
C ALA A 194 4.10 -7.94 -8.21
N VAL A 195 4.02 -7.55 -6.94
CA VAL A 195 5.12 -7.67 -5.98
C VAL A 195 5.51 -9.14 -5.90
N ARG A 196 4.58 -10.06 -5.63
CA ARG A 196 4.90 -11.50 -5.55
C ARG A 196 5.62 -12.01 -6.79
N ARG A 197 5.17 -11.65 -7.98
CA ARG A 197 5.82 -12.05 -9.24
C ARG A 197 7.25 -11.50 -9.35
N GLU A 198 7.46 -10.22 -9.05
CA GLU A 198 8.77 -9.60 -9.12
C GLU A 198 9.74 -10.21 -8.08
N ILE A 199 9.22 -10.61 -6.92
CA ILE A 199 9.97 -11.36 -5.89
C ILE A 199 10.42 -12.71 -6.44
N ASP A 200 9.51 -13.45 -7.09
CA ASP A 200 9.79 -14.76 -7.66
C ASP A 200 10.83 -14.67 -8.80
N GLU A 201 10.72 -13.66 -9.67
CA GLU A 201 11.64 -13.41 -10.81
C GLU A 201 13.06 -13.04 -10.36
N ARG A 202 13.23 -12.37 -9.21
CA ARG A 202 14.57 -11.99 -8.68
C ARG A 202 15.30 -13.12 -7.95
N LYS A 203 14.66 -14.27 -7.77
CA LYS A 203 15.26 -15.46 -7.15
C LYS A 203 15.93 -16.40 -8.17
N GLU A 204 15.56 -16.29 -9.44
CA GLU A 204 16.18 -17.01 -10.57
C GLU A 204 17.43 -16.28 -11.09
#